data_AF-A0A5J4P6G5-F1
#
_entry.id   AF-A0A5J4P6G5-F1
#
_cell.length_a   1.000
_cell.length_b   1.000
_cell.length_c   1.000
_cell.angle_alpha   90.00
_cell.angle_beta   90.00
_cell.angle_gamma   90.00
#
_symmetry.space_group_name_H-M   'P 1'
#
loop_
_entity.id
_entity.type
_entity.pdbx_description
1 polymer ?
#
loop_
_entity_poly.entity_id
_entity_poly.type
_entity_poly.pdbx_seq_one_letter_code
_entity_poly.pdbx_strand_id
1 'polypeptide(L)'
;CFISNNDITGGNSGSAIFNDKGALIGLAFDGNWEAMHSDITYEPDVQRCIGVDVRYILFIIEKYGKAGELIGELKIKGNTKFTK
;
A
#
# COMPACT_ATOMS: atom_id res chain seq x y z
N CYS A 1 7.40 3.44 1.50
CA CYS A 1 6.01 3.92 1.57
C CYS A 1 5.78 5.00 0.54
N PHE A 2 4.53 5.33 0.26
CA PHE A 2 4.12 6.47 -0.57
C PHE A 2 2.90 7.15 0.08
N ILE A 3 2.58 8.35 -0.38
CA ILE A 3 1.37 9.08 0.01
C ILE A 3 0.45 9.29 -1.18
N SER A 4 -0.85 9.34 -0.91
CA SER A 4 -1.89 9.66 -1.89
C SER A 4 -2.91 10.62 -1.29
N ASN A 5 -3.74 11.22 -2.13
CA ASN A 5 -4.88 12.03 -1.72
C ASN A 5 -6.16 11.18 -1.52
N ASN A 6 -6.03 9.88 -1.26
CA ASN A 6 -7.20 9.06 -0.92
C ASN A 6 -7.76 9.52 0.43
N ASP A 7 -9.07 9.70 0.46
CA ASP A 7 -9.81 9.98 1.69
C ASP A 7 -9.94 8.69 2.51
N ILE A 8 -9.39 8.69 3.71
CA ILE A 8 -9.38 7.55 4.62
C ILE A 8 -9.69 7.99 6.05
N THR A 9 -10.25 7.07 6.80
CA THR A 9 -10.41 7.16 8.25
C THR A 9 -10.13 5.80 8.93
N GLY A 10 -10.26 5.72 10.26
CA GLY A 10 -10.24 4.51 11.04
C GLY A 10 -11.11 3.40 10.43
N GLY A 11 -10.53 2.21 10.30
CA GLY A 11 -11.13 1.07 9.60
C GLY A 11 -10.57 0.80 8.20
N ASN A 12 -9.85 1.76 7.60
CA ASN A 12 -9.17 1.55 6.30
C ASN A 12 -7.78 0.89 6.43
N SER A 13 -7.32 0.58 7.63
CA SER A 13 -6.06 -0.13 7.84
C SER A 13 -6.08 -1.49 7.13
N GLY A 14 -5.13 -1.70 6.22
CA GLY A 14 -5.06 -2.90 5.38
C GLY A 14 -5.78 -2.79 4.04
N SER A 15 -6.47 -1.68 3.74
CA SER A 15 -7.14 -1.48 2.46
C SER A 15 -6.15 -1.52 1.29
N ALA A 16 -6.54 -2.22 0.22
CA ALA A 16 -5.76 -2.30 -1.01
C ALA A 16 -5.76 -0.98 -1.79
N ILE A 17 -4.58 -0.51 -2.18
CA ILE A 17 -4.40 0.63 -3.07
C ILE A 17 -4.07 0.11 -4.47
N PHE A 18 -4.86 0.52 -5.47
CA PHE A 18 -4.75 0.06 -6.85
C PHE A 18 -4.25 1.15 -7.80
N ASN A 19 -3.58 0.74 -8.87
CA ASN A 19 -3.32 1.62 -10.02
C ASN A 19 -4.52 1.68 -10.98
N ASP A 20 -4.37 2.46 -12.05
CA ASP A 20 -5.32 2.64 -13.17
C ASP A 20 -5.76 1.34 -13.85
N LYS A 21 -5.00 0.25 -13.71
CA LYS A 21 -5.28 -1.09 -14.27
C LYS A 21 -5.82 -2.09 -13.26
N GLY A 22 -6.17 -1.63 -12.05
CA GLY A 22 -6.67 -2.48 -10.97
C GLY A 22 -5.62 -3.43 -10.39
N ALA A 23 -4.32 -3.15 -10.56
CA ALA A 23 -3.25 -3.92 -9.92
C ALA A 23 -2.87 -3.32 -8.58
N LEU A 24 -2.65 -4.17 -7.58
CA LEU A 24 -2.25 -3.77 -6.23
C LEU A 24 -0.88 -3.09 -6.26
N ILE A 25 -0.80 -1.87 -5.74
CA ILE A 25 0.45 -1.08 -5.63
C ILE A 25 0.86 -0.81 -4.18
N GLY A 26 -0.07 -0.94 -3.23
CA GLY A 26 0.23 -0.78 -1.82
C GLY A 26 -0.94 -1.13 -0.91
N LEU A 27 -0.68 -1.04 0.39
CA LEU A 27 -1.70 -1.22 1.44
C LEU A 27 -1.75 0.06 2.28
N ALA A 28 -2.93 0.61 2.48
CA ALA A 28 -3.13 1.74 3.39
C ALA A 28 -2.89 1.29 4.82
N PHE A 29 -2.17 2.08 5.61
CA PHE A 29 -1.96 1.77 7.03
C PHE A 29 -2.16 2.96 7.96
N ASP A 30 -1.99 4.20 7.47
CA ASP A 30 -2.14 5.40 8.29
C ASP A 30 -2.47 6.64 7.44
N GLY A 31 -2.83 7.74 8.09
CA GLY A 31 -2.93 9.08 7.52
C GLY A 31 -1.82 9.99 8.03
N ASN A 32 -1.56 11.11 7.35
CA ASN A 32 -0.69 12.15 7.92
C ASN A 32 -1.38 12.89 9.08
N TRP A 33 -0.62 13.72 9.79
CA TRP A 33 -1.13 14.48 10.94
C TRP A 33 -2.35 15.35 10.59
N GLU A 34 -2.37 15.95 9.41
CA GLU A 34 -3.48 16.77 8.94
C GLU A 34 -4.75 15.96 8.65
N ALA A 35 -4.63 14.64 8.46
CA ALA A 35 -5.77 13.73 8.31
C ALA A 35 -6.44 13.32 9.63
N MET A 36 -6.00 13.82 10.79
CA MET A 36 -6.63 13.46 12.08
C MET A 36 -8.10 13.90 12.23
N HIS A 37 -8.57 14.85 11.42
CA HIS A 37 -9.97 15.29 11.41
C HIS A 37 -10.76 14.77 10.19
N SER A 38 -10.26 13.73 9.50
CA SER A 38 -10.90 13.21 8.29
C SER A 38 -12.31 12.66 8.53
N ASP A 39 -12.66 12.29 9.77
CA ASP A 39 -14.01 11.89 10.16
C ASP A 39 -15.07 12.99 10.01
N ILE A 40 -14.65 14.26 9.99
CA ILE A 40 -15.56 15.42 9.95
C ILE A 40 -15.54 16.05 8.56
N THR A 41 -14.35 16.35 8.05
CA THR A 41 -14.18 17.04 6.76
C THR A 41 -12.93 16.57 6.05
N TYR A 42 -13.04 16.38 4.74
CA TYR A 42 -11.90 16.13 3.87
C TYR A 42 -11.28 17.45 3.37
N GLU A 43 -9.97 17.64 3.61
CA GLU A 43 -9.20 18.79 3.16
C GLU A 43 -8.19 18.39 2.07
N PRO A 44 -8.49 18.61 0.77
CA PRO A 44 -7.71 18.07 -0.34
C PRO A 44 -6.25 18.54 -0.37
N ASP A 45 -5.98 19.75 0.13
CA ASP A 45 -4.65 20.35 0.03
C ASP A 45 -3.66 19.72 1.01
N VAL A 46 -4.14 19.26 2.17
CA VAL A 46 -3.28 18.82 3.28
C VAL A 46 -3.43 17.36 3.65
N GLN A 47 -4.61 16.75 3.51
CA GLN A 47 -4.83 15.38 3.96
C GLN A 47 -4.25 14.34 3.00
N ARG A 48 -3.49 13.39 3.53
CA ARG A 48 -2.81 12.35 2.76
C ARG A 48 -2.96 10.98 3.43
N CYS A 49 -3.37 10.00 2.63
CA CYS A 49 -3.29 8.59 2.98
C CYS A 49 -1.85 8.11 2.83
N ILE A 50 -1.35 7.36 3.81
CA ILE A 50 -0.02 6.73 3.81
C ILE A 50 -0.17 5.24 3.50
N GLY A 51 0.47 4.81 2.42
CA GLY A 51 0.49 3.43 1.96
C GLY A 51 1.89 2.81 2.03
N VAL A 52 1.97 1.56 2.48
CA VAL A 52 3.18 0.76 2.29
C VAL A 52 3.24 0.28 0.83
N ASP A 53 4.42 0.36 0.23
CA ASP A 53 4.62 -0.03 -1.17
C ASP A 53 4.68 -1.55 -1.31
N VAL A 54 3.96 -2.11 -2.29
CA VAL A 54 3.93 -3.56 -2.54
C VAL A 54 5.32 -4.14 -2.81
N ARG A 55 6.24 -3.36 -3.40
CA ARG A 55 7.63 -3.79 -3.64
C ARG A 55 8.37 -4.01 -2.33
N TYR A 56 8.12 -3.17 -1.33
CA TYR A 56 8.73 -3.33 0.00
C TYR A 56 8.14 -4.53 0.74
N ILE A 57 6.82 -4.75 0.63
CA ILE A 57 6.17 -5.96 1.18
C ILE A 57 6.81 -7.22 0.58
N LEU A 58 6.91 -7.31 -0.74
CA LEU A 58 7.53 -8.45 -1.43
C LEU A 58 9.00 -8.62 -1.07
N PHE A 59 9.76 -7.51 -0.96
CA PHE A 59 11.15 -7.54 -0.54
C PHE A 59 11.32 -8.12 0.87
N ILE A 60 10.46 -7.73 1.82
CA ILE A 60 10.50 -8.26 3.19
C ILE A 60 10.13 -9.74 3.21
N ILE A 61 9.07 -10.16 2.50
CA ILE A 61 8.66 -11.57 2.40
C ILE A 61 9.81 -12.43 1.85
N GLU A 62 10.47 -11.98 0.78
CA GLU A 62 11.55 -12.72 0.13
C GLU A 62 12.84 -12.72 0.96
N LYS A 63 13.37 -11.53 1.29
CA LYS A 63 14.74 -11.39 1.83
C LYS A 63 14.80 -11.60 3.34
N TYR A 64 13.79 -11.14 4.06
CA TYR A 64 13.75 -11.26 5.51
C TYR A 64 12.95 -12.50 5.95
N GLY A 65 11.75 -12.67 5.41
CA GLY A 65 10.86 -13.78 5.72
C GLY A 65 11.29 -15.12 5.13
N LYS A 66 12.19 -15.13 4.13
CA LYS A 66 12.63 -16.32 3.39
C LYS A 66 11.45 -17.15 2.85
N ALA A 67 10.33 -16.49 2.54
CA ALA A 67 9.06 -17.12 2.19
C ALA A 67 8.76 -16.93 0.70
N GLY A 68 9.71 -17.33 -0.16
CA GLY A 68 9.61 -17.18 -1.62
C GLY A 68 8.42 -17.94 -2.24
N GLU A 69 7.97 -19.03 -1.62
CA GLU A 69 6.80 -19.79 -2.07
C GLU A 69 5.51 -18.93 -2.07
N LEU A 70 5.33 -18.04 -1.08
CA LEU A 70 4.19 -17.13 -1.04
C LEU A 70 4.19 -16.16 -2.22
N ILE A 71 5.36 -15.75 -2.69
CA ILE A 71 5.48 -14.91 -3.89
C ILE A 71 5.11 -15.71 -5.14
N GLY A 72 5.42 -17.01 -5.17
CA GLY A 72 5.05 -17.93 -6.23
C GLY A 72 3.54 -18.15 -6.39
N GLU A 73 2.75 -17.96 -5.33
CA GLU A 73 1.29 -18.03 -5.37
C GLU A 73 0.64 -16.78 -6.00
N LEU A 74 1.36 -15.65 -6.10
CA LEU A 74 0.82 -14.38 -6.55
C LEU A 74 0.91 -14.19 -8.07
N LYS A 75 -0.13 -13.58 -8.65
CA LYS A 75 -0.11 -13.14 -10.05
C LYS A 75 0.49 -11.74 -10.19
N ILE A 76 1.80 -11.67 -10.45
CA ILE A 76 2.53 -10.41 -10.59
C ILE A 76 2.59 -9.97 -12.06
N LYS A 77 2.18 -8.73 -12.36
CA LYS A 77 2.30 -8.13 -13.70
C LYS A 77 3.56 -7.26 -13.78
N GLY A 78 4.54 -7.66 -14.59
CA GLY A 78 5.76 -6.88 -14.87
C GLY A 78 7.02 -7.75 -14.91
N ASN A 79 8.16 -7.15 -15.28
CA ASN A 79 9.47 -7.83 -15.23
C ASN A 79 10.01 -7.82 -13.80
N THR A 80 9.53 -8.75 -12.97
CA THR A 80 10.07 -8.94 -11.62
C THR A 80 11.16 -10.00 -11.61
N LYS A 81 12.40 -9.58 -11.29
CA LYS A 81 13.54 -10.47 -11.04
C LYS A 81 13.50 -11.05 -9.62
N PHE A 82 12.37 -11.60 -9.19
CA PHE A 82 12.32 -12.37 -7.95
C PHE A 82 12.80 -13.79 -8.30
N THR A 83 14.07 -14.03 -8.04
CA THR A 83 14.74 -15.31 -8.29
C THR A 83 14.23 -16.35 -7.31
N LYS A 84 13.89 -17.54 -7.81
CA LYS A 84 14.02 -18.76 -7.00
C LYS A 84 15.47 -18.95 -6.57
#